data_AF-A0AAD8KT26-F1
#
_entry.id   AF-A0AAD8KT26-F1
#
_cell.length_a   1.000
_cell.length_b   1.000
_cell.length_c   1.000
_cell.angle_alpha   90.00
_cell.angle_beta   90.00
_cell.angle_gamma   90.00
#
_symmetry.space_group_name_H-M   'P 1'
#
loop_
_entity.id
_entity.type
_entity.pdbx_description
1 polymer ?
#
loop_
_entity_poly.entity_id
_entity_poly.type
_entity_poly.pdbx_seq_one_letter_code
_entity_poly.pdbx_strand_id
1 'polypeptide(L)'
;MSMNGDIQSQISKNNIIVVGGTLAVKGSDSDAAANAVFRHQLFSVSTIEFMASAGLRGLIGVQASRQLSRHANATMGLAMSLRDGSINLSNSWNR
;
A
#
# COMPACT_ATOMS: atom_id res chain seq x y z
N MET A 1 13.25 20.21 -6.17
CA MET A 1 13.17 20.07 -4.69
C MET A 1 12.15 18.96 -4.44
N SER A 2 12.52 17.88 -3.73
CA SER A 2 11.60 16.75 -3.46
C SER A 2 11.04 16.93 -2.05
N MET A 3 9.73 17.03 -1.92
CA MET A 3 9.05 17.11 -0.63
C MET A 3 8.29 15.81 -0.43
N ASN A 4 8.75 15.02 0.53
CA ASN A 4 8.15 13.75 0.93
C ASN A 4 7.41 13.99 2.24
N GLY A 5 6.10 13.77 2.25
CA GLY A 5 5.27 13.93 3.43
C GLY A 5 4.40 12.71 3.62
N ASP A 6 4.71 11.92 4.65
CA ASP A 6 3.90 10.77 5.06
C ASP A 6 3.15 11.10 6.35
N ILE A 7 1.82 11.11 6.28
CA ILE A 7 0.92 11.30 7.42
C ILE A 7 0.31 9.94 7.76
N GLN A 8 0.78 9.35 8.85
CA GLN A 8 0.19 8.15 9.43
C GLN A 8 -0.80 8.53 10.53
N SER A 9 -2.04 8.04 10.42
CA SER A 9 -3.10 8.21 11.41
C SER A 9 -3.65 6.86 11.84
N GLN A 10 -3.51 6.54 13.13
CA GLN A 10 -4.12 5.37 13.73
C GLN A 10 -5.55 5.70 14.15
N ILE A 11 -6.54 5.19 13.41
CA ILE A 11 -7.96 5.46 13.67
C ILE A 11 -8.50 4.58 14.80
N SER A 12 -7.94 3.38 14.97
CA SER A 12 -8.34 2.44 16.02
C SER A 12 -7.18 1.52 16.38
N LYS A 13 -7.32 0.74 17.46
CA LYS A 13 -6.37 -0.32 17.83
C LYS A 13 -6.04 -1.26 16.65
N ASN A 14 -6.99 -1.43 15.75
CA ASN A 14 -6.92 -2.35 14.62
C ASN A 14 -6.86 -1.65 13.25
N ASN A 15 -6.99 -0.31 13.18
CA ASN A 15 -7.13 0.41 11.92
C ASN A 15 -6.07 1.49 11.82
N ILE A 16 -5.25 1.41 10.77
CA ILE A 16 -4.18 2.37 10.50
C ILE A 16 -4.39 2.87 9.08
N ILE A 17 -4.49 4.19 8.92
CA ILE A 17 -4.45 4.83 7.62
C ILE A 17 -3.12 5.55 7.50
N VAL A 18 -2.43 5.34 6.39
CA VAL A 18 -1.22 6.06 6.04
C VAL A 18 -1.51 6.77 4.72
N VAL A 19 -1.43 8.09 4.70
CA VAL A 19 -1.50 8.87 3.46
C VAL A 19 -0.15 9.54 3.28
N GLY A 20 0.56 9.22 2.20
CA GLY A 20 1.93 9.65 1.99
C GLY A 20 2.19 10.07 0.56
N GLY A 21 2.77 11.25 0.35
CA GLY A 21 2.99 11.81 -0.98
C GLY A 21 4.44 12.20 -1.21
N THR A 22 4.94 11.90 -2.40
CA THR A 22 6.23 12.38 -2.89
C THR A 22 5.98 13.37 -4.02
N LEU A 23 6.25 14.65 -3.76
CA LEU A 23 6.19 15.71 -4.76
C LEU A 23 7.60 16.00 -5.27
N ALA A 24 7.92 15.56 -6.48
CA ALA A 24 9.19 15.83 -7.15
C ALA A 24 9.00 16.91 -8.22
N VAL A 25 9.18 18.18 -7.82
CA VAL A 25 9.18 19.29 -8.77
C VAL A 25 10.54 19.34 -9.48
N LYS A 26 10.59 18.85 -10.72
CA LYS A 26 11.71 19.05 -11.65
C LYS A 26 11.32 20.20 -12.57
N GLY A 27 12.22 21.19 -12.77
CA GLY A 27 11.93 22.53 -13.30
C GLY A 27 11.34 22.68 -14.72
N SER A 28 10.77 21.63 -15.30
CA SER A 28 9.99 21.64 -16.54
C SER A 28 8.89 20.56 -16.58
N ASP A 29 8.94 19.56 -15.69
CA ASP A 29 7.96 18.46 -15.58
C ASP A 29 7.61 18.29 -14.10
N SER A 30 6.37 18.61 -13.75
CA SER A 30 5.83 18.38 -12.41
C SER A 30 5.51 16.89 -12.25
N ASP A 31 6.40 16.12 -11.63
CA ASP A 31 6.12 14.73 -11.26
C ASP A 31 5.62 14.69 -9.81
N ALA A 32 4.30 14.59 -9.66
CA ALA A 32 3.63 14.48 -8.37
C ALA A 32 3.09 13.07 -8.21
N ALA A 33 3.54 12.36 -7.17
CA ALA A 33 3.00 11.07 -6.77
C ALA A 33 2.38 11.18 -5.37
N ALA A 34 1.08 10.96 -5.26
CA ALA A 34 0.39 10.83 -3.99
C ALA A 34 0.06 9.36 -3.75
N ASN A 35 0.43 8.81 -2.61
CA ASN A 35 0.12 7.44 -2.19
C ASN A 35 -0.82 7.48 -0.98
N ALA A 36 -1.70 6.50 -0.89
CA ALA A 36 -2.56 6.25 0.23
C ALA A 36 -2.57 4.75 0.50
N VAL A 37 -2.34 4.37 1.75
CA VAL A 37 -2.34 3.00 2.23
C VAL A 37 -3.30 2.91 3.40
N PHE A 38 -4.36 2.13 3.26
CA PHE A 38 -5.31 1.84 4.32
C PHE A 38 -5.07 0.42 4.84
N ARG A 39 -4.79 0.26 6.12
CA ARG A 39 -4.57 -1.04 6.76
C ARG A 39 -5.64 -1.31 7.82
N HIS A 40 -6.29 -2.46 7.68
CA HIS A 40 -7.33 -2.94 8.57
C HIS A 40 -6.97 -4.32 9.13
N GLN A 41 -6.88 -4.42 10.46
CA GLN A 41 -6.63 -5.67 11.17
C GLN A 41 -7.96 -6.30 11.57
N LEU A 42 -8.44 -7.25 10.75
CA LEU A 42 -9.69 -8.00 11.00
C LEU A 42 -9.64 -8.81 12.31
N PHE A 43 -8.49 -9.46 12.57
CA PHE A 43 -8.24 -10.24 13.77
C PHE A 43 -6.78 -10.03 14.20
N SER A 44 -6.43 -10.37 15.44
CA SER A 44 -5.04 -10.26 15.91
C SER A 44 -4.02 -10.94 14.97
N VAL A 45 -4.45 -11.98 14.26
CA VAL A 45 -3.65 -12.77 13.31
C VAL A 45 -3.91 -12.45 11.84
N SER A 46 -4.78 -11.51 11.48
CA SER A 46 -5.09 -11.23 10.06
C SER A 46 -5.31 -9.76 9.76
N THR A 47 -4.76 -9.32 8.63
CA THR A 47 -4.76 -7.93 8.17
C THR A 47 -5.10 -7.85 6.69
N ILE A 48 -5.72 -6.76 6.29
CA ILE A 48 -5.96 -6.37 4.90
C ILE A 48 -5.42 -4.95 4.72
N GLU A 49 -4.63 -4.74 3.69
CA GLU A 49 -4.00 -3.50 3.29
C GLU A 49 -4.50 -3.13 1.89
N PHE A 50 -5.06 -1.94 1.74
CA PHE A 50 -5.42 -1.36 0.46
C PHE A 50 -4.42 -0.25 0.14
N MET A 51 -3.87 -0.27 -1.06
CA MET A 51 -2.90 0.71 -1.52
C MET A 51 -3.45 1.38 -2.76
N ALA A 52 -3.37 2.71 -2.82
CA ALA A 52 -3.69 3.50 -3.99
C ALA A 52 -2.61 4.56 -4.18
N SER A 53 -2.16 4.74 -5.41
CA SER A 53 -1.21 5.77 -5.81
C SER A 53 -1.77 6.50 -7.02
N ALA A 54 -1.68 7.83 -6.99
CA ALA A 54 -2.02 8.74 -8.08
C ALA A 54 -0.75 9.49 -8.49
N GLY A 55 -0.38 9.40 -9.77
CA GLY A 55 0.83 10.02 -10.33
C GLY A 55 1.32 9.29 -11.58
N LEU A 56 2.55 9.57 -12.03
CA LEU A 56 3.16 8.95 -13.23
C LEU A 56 3.30 7.41 -13.12
N ARG A 57 3.23 6.88 -11.90
CA ARG A 57 3.22 5.44 -11.56
C ARG A 57 2.02 5.10 -10.68
N GLY A 58 0.83 5.54 -11.08
CA GLY A 58 -0.40 5.20 -10.38
C GLY A 58 -0.59 3.69 -10.27
N LEU A 59 -1.01 3.24 -9.09
CA LEU A 59 -1.26 1.83 -8.80
C LEU A 59 -2.42 1.70 -7.83
N ILE A 60 -3.22 0.64 -7.97
CA ILE A 60 -4.23 0.28 -6.98
C ILE A 60 -4.00 -1.18 -6.64
N GLY A 61 -3.92 -1.49 -5.36
CA GLY A 61 -3.71 -2.86 -4.91
C GLY A 61 -4.37 -3.16 -3.59
N VAL A 62 -4.54 -4.45 -3.35
CA VAL A 62 -4.97 -5.00 -2.08
C VAL A 62 -4.01 -6.12 -1.69
N GLN A 63 -3.63 -6.16 -0.43
CA GLN A 63 -2.81 -7.19 0.16
C GLN A 63 -3.51 -7.71 1.41
N ALA A 64 -3.67 -9.02 1.53
CA ALA A 64 -4.22 -9.67 2.70
C ALA A 64 -3.15 -10.57 3.31
N SER A 65 -2.89 -10.44 4.61
CA SER A 65 -1.98 -11.31 5.34
C SER A 65 -2.70 -12.00 6.49
N ARG A 66 -2.40 -13.28 6.70
CA ARG A 66 -2.91 -14.07 7.82
C ARG A 66 -1.83 -14.98 8.39
N GLN A 67 -1.62 -14.86 9.69
CA GLN A 67 -0.86 -15.81 10.48
C GLN A 67 -1.69 -17.09 10.65
N LEU A 68 -1.21 -18.18 10.05
CA LEU A 68 -1.82 -19.51 10.04
C LEU A 68 -1.42 -20.33 11.27
N SER A 69 -0.20 -20.12 11.77
CA SER A 69 0.33 -20.75 12.99
C SER A 69 1.35 -19.83 13.65
N ARG A 70 1.93 -20.21 14.80
CA ARG A 70 3.00 -19.41 15.45
C ARG A 70 4.20 -19.11 14.56
N HIS A 71 4.45 -19.92 13.53
CA HIS A 71 5.60 -19.82 12.65
C HIS A 71 5.21 -19.59 11.19
N ALA A 72 3.94 -19.79 10.84
CA ALA A 72 3.46 -19.65 9.46
C ALA A 72 2.65 -18.36 9.23
N ASN A 73 3.05 -17.58 8.23
CA ASN A 73 2.29 -16.43 7.73
C ASN A 73 2.05 -16.59 6.21
N ALA A 74 0.81 -16.40 5.78
CA ALA A 74 0.44 -16.33 4.38
C ALA A 74 0.07 -14.89 4.02
N THR A 75 0.60 -14.42 2.90
CA THR A 75 0.32 -13.09 2.35
C THR A 75 -0.04 -13.23 0.89
N MET A 76 -1.21 -12.73 0.52
CA MET A 76 -1.68 -12.64 -0.86
C MET A 76 -1.80 -11.19 -1.25
N GLY A 77 -1.38 -10.83 -2.45
CA GLY A 77 -1.48 -9.48 -3.00
C GLY A 77 -2.01 -9.50 -4.42
N LEU A 78 -2.79 -8.47 -4.75
CA LEU A 78 -3.22 -8.13 -6.09
C LEU A 78 -2.96 -6.64 -6.28
N ALA A 79 -2.20 -6.27 -7.29
CA ALA A 79 -1.94 -4.88 -7.63
C ALA A 79 -2.12 -4.66 -9.14
N MET A 80 -2.83 -3.59 -9.50
CA MET A 80 -3.00 -3.13 -10.86
C MET A 80 -2.21 -1.84 -11.04
N SER A 81 -1.39 -1.77 -12.08
CA SER A 81 -0.79 -0.52 -12.52
C SER A 81 -1.79 0.26 -13.35
N LEU A 82 -2.05 1.51 -12.97
CA LEU A 82 -2.87 2.44 -13.74
C LEU A 82 -2.10 3.03 -14.94
N ARG A 83 -0.79 2.79 -15.03
CA ARG A 83 0.06 3.29 -16.11
C ARG A 83 -0.11 2.51 -17.40
N ASP A 84 -0.12 1.19 -17.29
CA ASP A 84 -0.15 0.27 -18.44
C ASP A 84 -1.24 -0.81 -18.33
N GLY A 85 -2.03 -0.80 -17.25
CA GLY A 85 -3.09 -1.77 -17.01
C GLY A 85 -2.57 -3.15 -16.57
N SER A 86 -1.27 -3.30 -16.31
CA SER A 86 -0.70 -4.57 -15.85
C SER A 86 -1.26 -4.96 -14.49
N ILE A 87 -1.52 -6.25 -14.30
CA ILE A 87 -1.99 -6.82 -13.04
C ILE A 87 -0.92 -7.77 -12.51
N ASN A 88 -0.51 -7.54 -11.27
CA ASN A 88 0.43 -8.36 -10.54
C ASN A 88 -0.31 -9.11 -9.44
N LEU A 89 -0.12 -10.44 -9.41
CA LEU A 89 -0.65 -11.33 -8.40
C LEU A 89 0.54 -11.89 -7.63
N SER A 90 0.57 -11.63 -6.33
CA SER A 90 1.60 -12.13 -5.44
C SER A 90 1.00 -13.07 -4.41
N ASN A 91 1.72 -14.14 -4.11
CA ASN A 91 1.41 -15.03 -3.03
C ASN A 91 2.73 -15.44 -2.36
N SER A 92 2.81 -15.26 -1.06
CA SER A 92 3.96 -15.61 -0.25
C SER A 92 3.50 -16.39 0.97
N TRP A 93 4.18 -17.50 1.22
CA TRP A 93 4.01 -18.27 2.43
C TRP A 93 5.35 -18.42 3.12
N ASN A 94 5.47 -17.83 4.31
CA ASN A 94 6.63 -18.00 5.18
C ASN A 94 6.30 -19.03 6.28
N ARG A 95 7.22 -19.96 6.56
CA ARG A 95 7.05 -21.10 7.49
C ARG A 95 8.08 -21.08 8.61
#